data_AF-A0A9D6YFM6-F1
#
_entry.id   AF-A0A9D6YFM6-F1
#
_cell.length_a   1.000
_cell.length_b   1.000
_cell.length_c   1.000
_cell.angle_alpha   90.00
_cell.angle_beta   90.00
_cell.angle_gamma   90.00
#
_symmetry.space_group_name_H-M   'P 1'
#
loop_
_entity.id
_entity.type
_entity.pdbx_description
1 polymer ?
#
loop_
_entity_poly.entity_id
_entity_poly.type
_entity_poly.pdbx_seq_one_letter_code
_entity_poly.pdbx_strand_id
1 'polypeptide(L)'
;MTVDVPAAVPPVLGDRSQLMQVQLNLATNAIEAMAEAGGELILRTRVEALRGPLPRGAPATVVVEVAAFYTTKADGTGLGLSIVPALVEEQPGATIAVESAPRRGTTFRVAMPAVEGESPG
;
A
#
# COMPACT_ATOMS: atom_id res chain seq x y z
N MET A 1 11.38 7.42 -9.10
CA MET A 1 10.77 6.73 -7.95
C MET A 1 11.03 7.59 -6.73
N THR A 2 10.00 7.86 -5.95
CA THR A 2 10.07 8.66 -4.73
C THR A 2 9.62 7.81 -3.55
N VAL A 3 10.38 7.85 -2.45
CA VAL A 3 10.08 7.11 -1.21
C VAL A 3 9.93 8.12 -0.10
N ASP A 4 8.76 8.12 0.54
CA ASP A 4 8.37 9.06 1.58
C ASP A 4 7.91 8.26 2.81
N VAL A 5 8.84 8.01 3.74
CA VAL A 5 8.59 7.20 4.93
C VAL A 5 8.96 8.04 6.16
N PRO A 6 8.06 8.15 7.17
CA PRO A 6 8.36 8.85 8.41
C PRO A 6 9.58 8.23 9.11
N ALA A 7 10.31 9.04 9.88
CA ALA A 7 11.48 8.59 10.65
C ALA A 7 11.14 7.46 11.65
N ALA A 8 9.89 7.43 12.12
CA ALA A 8 9.37 6.39 12.99
C ALA A 8 7.99 5.95 12.49
N VAL A 9 7.81 4.65 12.34
CA VAL A 9 6.53 4.00 12.03
C VAL A 9 6.30 2.96 13.12
N PRO A 10 5.13 2.97 13.79
CA PRO A 10 4.83 1.95 14.80
C PRO A 10 4.75 0.58 14.13
N PRO A 11 5.11 -0.49 14.84
CA PRO A 11 4.99 -1.84 14.32
C PRO A 11 3.53 -2.19 14.01
N VAL A 12 3.34 -3.10 13.06
CA VAL A 12 2.05 -3.68 12.69
C VAL A 12 2.12 -5.20 12.83
N LEU A 13 1.00 -5.84 13.13
CA LEU A 13 0.92 -7.30 13.09
C LEU A 13 0.73 -7.78 11.65
N GLY A 14 1.57 -8.72 11.22
CA GLY A 14 1.45 -9.36 9.93
C GLY A 14 2.67 -10.19 9.56
N ASP A 15 2.54 -10.97 8.49
CA ASP A 15 3.65 -11.71 7.92
C ASP A 15 4.51 -10.79 7.06
N ARG A 16 5.77 -10.60 7.47
CA ARG A 16 6.73 -9.72 6.77
C ARG A 16 6.94 -10.13 5.31
N SER A 17 6.97 -11.43 5.02
CA SER A 17 7.24 -11.93 3.66
C SER A 17 6.04 -11.69 2.74
N GLN A 18 4.82 -11.88 3.24
CA GLN A 18 3.59 -11.59 2.50
C GLN A 18 3.43 -10.09 2.26
N LEU A 19 3.69 -9.25 3.27
CA LEU A 19 3.66 -7.79 3.13
C LEU A 19 4.71 -7.28 2.13
N MET A 20 5.91 -7.87 2.13
CA MET A 20 6.93 -7.58 1.13
C MET A 20 6.44 -7.97 -0.28
N GLN A 21 5.79 -9.12 -0.43
CA GLN A 21 5.24 -9.56 -1.70
C GLN A 21 4.11 -8.64 -2.19
N VAL A 22 3.24 -8.15 -1.29
CA VAL A 22 2.24 -7.12 -1.61
C VAL A 22 2.91 -5.88 -2.19
N GLN A 23 3.95 -5.36 -1.52
CA GLN A 23 4.67 -4.16 -1.97
C GLN A 23 5.31 -4.37 -3.34
N LEU A 24 5.96 -5.52 -3.55
CA LEU A 24 6.61 -5.86 -4.82
C LEU A 24 5.60 -5.98 -5.96
N ASN A 25 4.45 -6.62 -5.72
CA ASN A 25 3.41 -6.79 -6.74
C ASN A 25 2.80 -5.43 -7.13
N LEU A 26 2.50 -4.58 -6.14
CA LEU A 26 1.96 -3.25 -6.39
C LEU A 26 2.97 -2.35 -7.12
N ALA A 27 4.24 -2.37 -6.71
CA ALA A 27 5.30 -1.61 -7.37
C ALA A 27 5.56 -2.09 -8.80
N THR A 28 5.55 -3.40 -9.03
CA THR A 28 5.70 -3.99 -10.38
C THR A 28 4.54 -3.57 -11.27
N ASN A 29 3.30 -3.69 -10.78
CA ASN A 29 2.11 -3.25 -11.51
C ASN A 29 2.16 -1.74 -11.84
N ALA A 30 2.64 -0.92 -10.91
CA ALA A 30 2.84 0.51 -11.14
C ALA A 30 3.88 0.79 -12.23
N ILE A 31 5.02 0.09 -12.23
CA ILE A 31 6.07 0.22 -13.25
C ILE A 31 5.55 -0.22 -14.63
N GLU A 32 4.84 -1.34 -14.71
CA GLU A 32 4.23 -1.85 -15.95
C GLU A 32 3.17 -0.91 -16.53
N ALA A 33 2.44 -0.19 -15.68
CA ALA A 33 1.47 0.83 -16.09
C ALA A 33 2.15 2.07 -16.70
N MET A 34 3.35 2.41 -16.25
CA MET A 34 4.13 3.56 -16.71
C MET A 34 5.06 3.24 -17.90
N ALA A 35 5.16 1.97 -18.31
CA ALA A 35 6.18 1.52 -19.28
C ALA A 35 6.15 2.27 -20.63
N GLU A 36 4.98 2.73 -21.08
CA GLU A 36 4.82 3.43 -22.37
C GLU A 36 4.88 4.95 -22.24
N ALA A 37 4.16 5.51 -21.27
CA ALA A 37 3.97 6.95 -21.12
C ALA A 37 5.01 7.62 -20.21
N GLY A 38 5.82 6.81 -19.51
CA GLY A 38 6.54 7.27 -18.34
C GLY A 38 5.60 7.63 -17.18
N GLY A 39 6.19 8.12 -16.10
CA GLY A 39 5.45 8.47 -14.91
C GLY A 39 6.35 8.49 -13.67
N GLU A 40 5.71 8.66 -12.53
CA GLU A 40 6.39 8.62 -11.23
C GLU A 40 5.76 7.55 -10.34
N LEU A 41 6.57 6.58 -9.91
CA LEU A 41 6.25 5.68 -8.80
C LEU A 41 6.54 6.40 -7.47
N ILE A 42 5.52 6.51 -6.63
CA ILE A 42 5.62 7.04 -5.27
C ILE A 42 5.25 5.93 -4.29
N LEU A 43 6.17 5.64 -3.36
CA LEU A 43 5.93 4.78 -2.20
C LEU A 43 5.88 5.68 -0.97
N ARG A 44 4.75 5.68 -0.27
CA ARG A 44 4.58 6.52 0.92
C ARG A 44 4.05 5.71 2.10
N THR A 45 4.57 6.00 3.29
CA THR A 45 3.98 5.52 4.54
C THR A 45 3.40 6.70 5.31
N ARG A 46 2.19 6.52 5.88
CA ARG A 46 1.55 7.50 6.76
C ARG A 46 1.13 6.81 8.05
N VAL A 47 1.25 7.53 9.16
CA VAL A 47 0.64 7.16 10.43
C VAL A 47 -0.56 8.06 10.60
N GLU A 48 -1.76 7.48 10.53
CA GLU A 48 -3.01 8.23 10.59
C GLU A 48 -3.68 8.08 11.95
N ALA A 49 -4.08 9.23 12.50
CA ALA A 49 -4.94 9.29 13.67
C ALA A 49 -6.37 8.89 13.28
N LEU A 50 -7.05 8.21 14.19
CA LEU A 50 -8.18 7.35 13.85
C LEU A 50 -9.47 8.10 13.52
N ARG A 51 -10.24 7.52 12.59
CA ARG A 51 -11.68 7.80 12.40
C ARG A 51 -12.47 6.48 12.40
N GLY A 52 -12.85 5.99 13.58
CA GLY A 52 -13.69 4.79 13.75
C GLY A 52 -13.19 3.82 14.82
N PRO A 53 -13.95 2.76 15.16
CA PRO A 53 -13.54 1.75 16.13
C PRO A 53 -12.40 0.90 15.55
N LEU A 54 -11.28 0.82 16.28
CA LEU A 54 -10.18 -0.07 15.93
C LEU A 54 -10.43 -1.51 16.39
N PRO A 55 -9.79 -2.49 15.74
CA PRO A 55 -9.54 -3.77 16.37
C PRO A 55 -8.78 -3.57 17.69
N ARG A 56 -9.34 -4.09 18.79
CA ARG A 56 -8.76 -4.24 20.15
C ARG A 56 -7.52 -3.38 20.47
N GLY A 57 -7.71 -2.08 20.74
CA GLY A 57 -6.69 -1.27 21.41
C GLY A 57 -5.47 -0.87 20.58
N ALA A 58 -5.52 -0.98 19.25
CA ALA A 58 -4.47 -0.40 18.41
C ALA A 58 -4.36 1.13 18.63
N PRO A 59 -3.16 1.75 18.58
CA PRO A 59 -3.00 3.18 18.84
C PRO A 59 -3.21 4.06 17.59
N ALA A 60 -3.05 3.49 16.39
CA ALA A 60 -3.11 4.19 15.11
C ALA A 60 -3.32 3.22 13.94
N THR A 61 -3.46 3.76 12.74
CA THR A 61 -3.40 3.00 11.48
C THR A 61 -2.15 3.39 10.71
N VAL A 62 -1.37 2.39 10.28
CA VAL A 62 -0.26 2.56 9.35
C VAL A 62 -0.80 2.34 7.94
N VAL A 63 -0.66 3.35 7.09
CA VAL A 63 -1.09 3.31 5.70
C VAL A 63 0.14 3.29 4.80
N VAL A 64 0.23 2.29 3.93
CA VAL A 64 1.21 2.20 2.86
C VAL A 64 0.52 2.52 1.54
N GLU A 65 0.99 3.57 0.87
CA GLU A 65 0.47 4.03 -0.42
C GLU A 65 1.47 3.68 -1.52
N VAL A 66 0.99 3.01 -2.57
CA VAL A 66 1.74 2.78 -3.81
C VAL A 66 1.00 3.48 -4.94
N ALA A 67 1.58 4.58 -5.41
CA ALA A 67 0.98 5.41 -6.46
C ALA A 67 1.83 5.42 -7.72
N ALA A 68 1.20 5.24 -8.87
CA ALA A 68 1.76 5.52 -10.19
C ALA A 68 1.04 6.73 -10.77
N PHE A 69 1.77 7.83 -10.99
CA PHE A 69 1.27 9.02 -11.68
C PHE A 69 1.61 8.93 -13.17
N TYR A 70 0.63 9.29 -14.02
CA TYR A 70 0.58 9.05 -15.47
C TYR A 70 0.36 7.58 -15.86
N THR A 71 -0.80 7.33 -16.47
CA THR A 71 -1.15 6.05 -17.12
C THR A 71 -1.88 6.34 -18.43
N THR A 72 -1.48 5.67 -19.51
CA THR A 72 -2.16 5.67 -20.82
C THR A 72 -3.05 4.45 -21.02
N LYS A 73 -2.95 3.43 -20.16
CA LYS A 73 -3.75 2.21 -20.29
C LYS A 73 -5.15 2.44 -19.74
N ALA A 74 -6.15 2.30 -20.60
CA ALA A 74 -7.56 2.29 -20.21
C ALA A 74 -7.89 1.04 -19.36
N ASP A 75 -7.17 -0.06 -19.58
CA ASP A 75 -7.32 -1.33 -18.90
C ASP A 75 -5.95 -2.00 -18.73
N GLY A 76 -5.47 -2.15 -17.50
CA GLY A 76 -4.33 -2.99 -17.16
C GLY A 76 -4.83 -4.40 -16.86
N THR A 77 -4.20 -5.43 -17.44
CA THR A 77 -4.64 -6.84 -17.50
C THR A 77 -4.77 -7.58 -16.16
N GLY A 78 -4.67 -6.92 -15.01
CA GLY A 78 -5.08 -7.44 -13.69
C GLY A 78 -4.30 -8.63 -13.11
N LEU A 79 -3.32 -9.20 -13.84
CA LEU A 79 -2.70 -10.47 -13.47
C LEU A 79 -1.81 -10.38 -12.21
N GLY A 80 -1.03 -9.30 -12.06
CA GLY A 80 -0.16 -9.07 -10.88
C GLY A 80 -0.91 -8.61 -9.61
N LEU A 81 -2.15 -8.11 -9.78
CA LEU A 81 -3.00 -7.66 -8.67
C LEU A 81 -3.81 -8.80 -8.05
N SER A 82 -3.99 -9.93 -8.74
CA SER A 82 -4.88 -11.00 -8.31
C SER A 82 -4.56 -11.57 -6.91
N ILE A 83 -3.29 -11.59 -6.53
CA ILE A 83 -2.86 -12.12 -5.22
C ILE A 83 -2.83 -11.07 -4.11
N VAL A 84 -2.81 -9.77 -4.46
CA VAL A 84 -2.65 -8.70 -3.46
C VAL A 84 -3.82 -8.65 -2.48
N PRO A 85 -5.11 -8.66 -2.90
CA PRO A 85 -6.23 -8.70 -1.97
C PRO A 85 -6.14 -9.89 -1.01
N ALA A 86 -5.84 -11.09 -1.52
CA ALA A 86 -5.71 -12.29 -0.70
C ALA A 86 -4.59 -12.14 0.35
N LEU A 87 -3.41 -11.66 -0.04
CA LEU A 87 -2.30 -11.45 0.91
C LEU A 87 -2.62 -10.39 1.96
N VAL A 88 -3.41 -9.37 1.63
CA VAL A 88 -3.84 -8.34 2.59
C VAL A 88 -4.92 -8.89 3.53
N GLU A 89 -5.87 -9.68 3.04
CA GLU A 89 -6.93 -10.31 3.82
C GLU A 89 -6.40 -11.31 4.86
N GLU A 90 -5.26 -11.95 4.59
CA GLU A 90 -4.56 -12.80 5.56
C GLU A 90 -3.93 -12.00 6.73
N GLN A 91 -3.80 -10.68 6.60
CA GLN A 91 -3.23 -9.85 7.67
C GLN A 91 -4.32 -9.38 8.65
N PRO A 92 -4.11 -9.52 9.97
CA PRO A 92 -5.11 -9.16 10.98
C PRO A 92 -5.55 -7.69 10.90
N GLY A 93 -6.81 -7.48 10.50
CA GLY A 93 -7.43 -6.16 10.46
C GLY A 93 -6.88 -5.23 9.37
N ALA A 94 -6.10 -5.77 8.42
CA ALA A 94 -5.63 -4.98 7.30
C ALA A 94 -6.73 -4.79 6.25
N THR A 95 -6.61 -3.72 5.48
CA THR A 95 -7.53 -3.39 4.39
C THR A 95 -6.75 -2.88 3.19
N ILE A 96 -7.31 -3.05 1.99
CA ILE A 96 -6.78 -2.47 0.76
C ILE A 96 -7.86 -1.66 0.04
N ALA A 97 -7.47 -0.49 -0.45
CA ALA A 97 -8.28 0.36 -1.30
C ALA A 97 -7.51 0.74 -2.57
N VAL A 98 -8.25 0.98 -3.65
CA VAL A 98 -7.69 1.45 -4.92
C VAL A 98 -8.46 2.67 -5.41
N GLU A 99 -7.72 3.69 -5.81
CA GLU A 99 -8.23 4.88 -6.46
C GLU A 99 -7.52 5.01 -7.81
N SER A 100 -8.27 5.00 -8.91
CA SER A 100 -7.70 5.16 -10.25
C SER A 100 -8.54 6.12 -11.08
N ALA A 101 -7.88 6.94 -11.89
CA ALA A 101 -8.54 7.81 -12.85
C ALA A 101 -7.73 7.91 -14.15
N PRO A 102 -8.39 7.88 -15.32
CA PRO A 102 -7.72 8.03 -16.61
C PRO A 102 -6.83 9.27 -16.66
N ARG A 103 -5.59 9.11 -17.14
CA ARG A 103 -4.57 10.17 -17.24
C ARG A 103 -4.16 10.82 -15.91
N ARG A 104 -4.62 10.32 -14.76
CA ARG A 104 -4.19 10.76 -13.41
C ARG A 104 -3.32 9.72 -12.73
N GLY A 105 -3.52 8.44 -13.05
CA GLY A 105 -2.76 7.34 -12.47
C GLY A 105 -3.62 6.45 -11.58
N THR A 106 -2.95 5.59 -10.81
CA THR A 106 -3.56 4.64 -9.88
C THR A 106 -2.83 4.71 -8.55
N THR A 107 -3.59 4.75 -7.45
CA THR A 107 -3.09 4.70 -6.09
C THR A 107 -3.70 3.51 -5.37
N PHE A 108 -2.85 2.62 -4.85
CA PHE A 108 -3.24 1.56 -3.92
C PHE A 108 -2.90 2.01 -2.51
N ARG A 109 -3.81 1.78 -1.57
CA ARG A 109 -3.61 2.05 -0.14
C ARG A 109 -3.83 0.77 0.65
N VAL A 110 -2.80 0.31 1.35
CA VAL A 110 -2.87 -0.80 2.30
C VAL A 110 -2.83 -0.21 3.70
N ALA A 111 -3.89 -0.38 4.47
CA ALA A 111 -4.00 0.12 5.83
C ALA A 111 -3.94 -1.03 6.82
N MET A 112 -3.09 -0.91 7.83
CA MET A 112 -2.85 -1.93 8.86
C MET A 112 -3.00 -1.31 10.26
N PRO A 113 -3.63 -2.01 11.22
CA PRO A 113 -3.66 -1.56 12.62
C PRO A 113 -2.24 -1.59 13.19
N ALA A 114 -1.80 -0.48 13.78
CA ALA A 114 -0.57 -0.46 14.55
C ALA A 114 -0.73 -1.30 15.83
N VAL A 115 0.38 -1.78 16.38
CA VAL A 115 0.40 -2.36 17.72
C VAL A 115 1.24 -1.53 18.68
N GLU A 116 0.91 -1.61 19.96
CA GLU A 116 1.72 -1.01 21.01
C GLU A 116 3.08 -1.73 21.08
N GLY A 117 4.15 -0.99 20.80
CA GLY A 117 5.54 -1.46 20.83
C GLY A 117 6.45 -0.52 20.06
N GLU A 118 7.72 -0.44 20.45
CA GLU A 118 8.75 0.14 19.58
C GLU A 118 9.07 -0.84 18.46
N SER A 119 9.22 -0.35 17.23
CA SER A 119 9.79 -1.15 16.15
C SER A 119 11.17 -1.66 16.59
N PRO A 120 11.42 -2.98 16.61
CA PRO A 120 12.78 -3.47 16.84
C PRO A 120 13.63 -2.95 15.68
N GLY A 121 14.64 -2.14 16.02
CA GLY A 121 15.58 -1.53 15.07
C GLY A 121 16.40 -2.55 14.29
#